data_AF-A0A0Z8KHZ2-F1
#
_entry.id   AF-A0A0Z8KHZ2-F1
#
_cell.length_a   1.000
_cell.length_b   1.000
_cell.length_c   1.000
_cell.angle_alpha   90.00
_cell.angle_beta   90.00
_cell.angle_gamma   90.00
#
_symmetry.space_group_name_H-M   'P 1'
#
loop_
_entity.id
_entity.type
_entity.pdbx_description
1 polymer ?
#
loop_
_entity_poly.entity_id
_entity_poly.type
_entity_poly.pdbx_seq_one_letter_code
_entity_poly.pdbx_strand_id
1 'polypeptide(L)'
;MGYIDYSIEPQSDIAFLDMKSFYASVECVDRGLHPLYTSLCVMSHADNSAGLILASSPMFKKVFGKANVGRSYDLPFDINTRKFSYQNAWKQGIEVTPKYQSFIEHWAKRTLIVPPRMDRYIEKNLEIQHIFQDYAAPDDILPYSIDEGFIDLTSSLSYFISDKSMSRKDKLDNVSAMIQREIYRKTGILSTVGMSNSNPLLAKLALDNEAKKTATMRANWSYEDVETKVWAIPNLTDFWGIGSKTEIHLQKLGIHSIMTTRQTGGLNKGYKPTSPASA
;
A
#
# COMPACT_ATOMS: atom_id res chain seq x y z
N MET A 1 12.27 1.25 30.13
CA MET A 1 13.12 0.11 29.72
C MET A 1 12.22 -0.80 28.92
N GLY A 2 12.42 -0.87 27.60
CA GLY A 2 11.58 -1.65 26.70
C GLY A 2 11.63 -3.13 27.08
N TYR A 3 10.52 -3.82 26.91
CA TYR A 3 10.34 -5.20 27.37
C TYR A 3 10.85 -6.25 26.36
N ILE A 4 11.30 -5.80 25.18
CA ILE A 4 11.95 -6.61 24.15
C ILE A 4 13.35 -6.03 23.97
N ASP A 5 14.37 -6.89 24.04
CA ASP A 5 15.74 -6.51 23.71
C ASP A 5 15.93 -6.60 22.20
N TYR A 6 15.80 -5.47 21.51
CA TYR A 6 16.01 -5.41 20.06
C TYR A 6 17.48 -5.43 19.65
N SER A 7 18.43 -5.39 20.59
CA SER A 7 19.87 -5.42 20.26
C SER A 7 20.34 -6.77 19.74
N ILE A 8 19.59 -7.84 20.03
CA ILE A 8 19.86 -9.21 19.57
C ILE A 8 19.11 -9.58 18.29
N GLU A 9 18.20 -8.73 17.83
CA GLU A 9 17.41 -8.96 16.63
C GLU A 9 18.20 -8.60 15.36
N PRO A 10 17.98 -9.30 14.23
CA PRO A 10 18.65 -8.98 12.98
C PRO A 10 18.28 -7.56 12.51
N GLN A 11 19.23 -6.93 11.82
CA GLN A 11 19.08 -5.62 11.22
C GLN A 11 19.40 -5.68 9.73
N SER A 12 18.42 -5.28 8.93
CA SER A 12 18.55 -5.11 7.48
C SER A 12 18.02 -3.74 7.07
N ASP A 13 18.60 -3.18 6.01
CA ASP A 13 18.17 -1.91 5.42
C ASP A 13 17.22 -2.18 4.27
N ILE A 14 15.93 -2.21 4.59
CA ILE A 14 14.88 -2.61 3.68
C ILE A 14 14.14 -1.39 3.16
N ALA A 15 13.96 -1.32 1.85
CA ALA A 15 13.00 -0.44 1.20
C ALA A 15 11.83 -1.28 0.67
N PHE A 16 10.62 -0.98 1.11
CA PHE A 16 9.38 -1.51 0.55
C PHE A 16 8.73 -0.46 -0.33
N LEU A 17 8.49 -0.78 -1.61
CA LEU A 17 7.96 0.16 -2.60
C LEU A 17 6.54 -0.23 -3.00
N ASP A 18 5.66 0.77 -3.16
CA ASP A 18 4.27 0.66 -3.63
C ASP A 18 4.03 1.68 -4.75
N MET A 19 3.63 1.20 -5.93
CA MET A 19 3.35 2.03 -7.09
C MET A 19 1.93 2.60 -7.01
N LYS A 20 1.82 3.92 -6.88
CA LYS A 20 0.58 4.59 -6.51
C LYS A 20 -0.51 4.34 -7.55
N SER A 21 -1.56 3.60 -7.16
CA SER A 21 -2.72 3.30 -8.03
C SER A 21 -2.28 2.72 -9.38
N PHE A 22 -1.39 1.74 -9.34
CA PHE A 22 -0.56 1.28 -10.46
C PHE A 22 -1.28 1.22 -11.81
N TYR A 23 -2.31 0.39 -11.98
CA TYR A 23 -2.96 0.24 -13.30
C TYR A 23 -3.54 1.56 -13.81
N ALA A 24 -4.21 2.33 -12.95
CA ALA A 24 -4.75 3.63 -13.35
C ALA A 24 -3.64 4.63 -13.70
N SER A 25 -2.48 4.56 -13.01
CA SER A 25 -1.30 5.37 -13.33
C SER A 25 -0.70 4.96 -14.68
N VAL A 26 -0.59 3.67 -14.99
CA VAL A 26 -0.16 3.19 -16.32
C VAL A 26 -1.09 3.73 -17.41
N GLU A 27 -2.41 3.61 -17.21
CA GLU A 27 -3.38 4.10 -18.19
C GLU A 27 -3.32 5.64 -18.37
N CYS A 28 -3.05 6.39 -17.30
CA CYS A 28 -2.84 7.84 -17.38
C CYS A 28 -1.58 8.17 -18.19
N VAL A 29 -0.43 7.58 -17.84
CA VAL A 29 0.85 7.88 -18.50
C VAL A 29 0.82 7.53 -19.97
N ASP A 30 0.31 6.34 -20.34
CA ASP A 30 0.21 5.91 -21.74
C ASP A 30 -0.68 6.84 -22.59
N ARG A 31 -1.53 7.66 -21.96
CA ARG A 31 -2.39 8.67 -22.61
C ARG A 31 -1.84 10.09 -22.53
N GLY A 32 -0.61 10.28 -22.04
CA GLY A 32 -0.02 11.61 -21.82
C GLY A 32 -0.69 12.41 -20.71
N LEU A 33 -1.35 11.73 -19.76
CA LEU A 33 -2.11 12.35 -18.67
C LEU A 33 -1.37 12.22 -17.35
N HIS A 34 -1.46 13.23 -16.49
CA HIS A 34 -0.79 13.21 -15.19
C HIS A 34 -1.51 12.28 -14.18
N PRO A 35 -0.85 11.24 -13.61
CA PRO A 35 -1.50 10.22 -12.78
C PRO A 35 -2.21 10.74 -11.53
N LEU A 36 -1.69 11.81 -10.90
CA LEU A 36 -2.29 12.36 -9.68
C LEU A 36 -3.55 13.22 -9.92
N TYR A 37 -3.67 13.86 -11.09
CA TYR A 37 -4.66 14.91 -11.32
C TYR A 37 -5.79 14.47 -12.25
N THR A 38 -5.56 13.44 -13.03
CA THR A 38 -6.57 12.87 -13.94
C THR A 38 -7.53 11.97 -13.17
N SER A 39 -8.83 12.17 -13.38
CA SER A 39 -9.86 11.23 -12.92
C SER A 39 -9.99 10.10 -13.93
N LEU A 40 -9.39 8.96 -13.62
CA LEU A 40 -9.44 7.73 -14.42
C LEU A 40 -9.81 6.51 -13.55
N CYS A 41 -10.60 5.60 -14.13
CA CYS A 41 -11.01 4.33 -13.57
C CYS A 41 -10.74 3.20 -14.58
N VAL A 42 -10.08 2.14 -14.14
CA VAL A 42 -9.87 0.90 -14.91
C VAL A 42 -10.99 -0.07 -14.54
N MET A 43 -11.84 -0.39 -15.49
CA MET A 43 -13.06 -1.15 -15.26
C MET A 43 -13.20 -2.29 -16.27
N SER A 44 -13.56 -3.47 -15.78
CA SER A 44 -13.87 -4.61 -16.66
C SER A 44 -15.21 -4.41 -17.35
N HIS A 45 -15.24 -4.74 -18.64
CA HIS A 45 -16.46 -4.76 -19.46
C HIS A 45 -16.97 -6.18 -19.72
N ALA A 46 -16.35 -7.22 -19.13
CA ALA A 46 -16.84 -8.58 -19.31
C ALA A 46 -18.26 -8.70 -18.75
N ASP A 47 -19.14 -9.44 -19.45
CA ASP A 47 -20.56 -9.55 -19.10
C ASP A 47 -20.78 -10.05 -17.66
N ASN A 48 -19.88 -10.90 -17.17
CA ASN A 48 -19.93 -11.44 -15.80
C ASN A 48 -19.21 -10.58 -14.74
N SER A 49 -18.60 -9.46 -15.15
CA SER A 49 -17.82 -8.61 -14.25
C SER A 49 -18.67 -7.58 -13.51
N ALA A 50 -19.94 -7.38 -13.89
CA ALA A 50 -20.83 -6.39 -13.28
C ALA A 50 -20.18 -5.00 -13.10
N GLY A 51 -19.35 -4.59 -14.06
CA GLY A 51 -18.58 -3.33 -13.99
C GLY A 51 -17.56 -3.29 -12.85
N LEU A 52 -16.84 -4.40 -12.62
CA LEU A 52 -15.77 -4.48 -11.63
C LEU A 52 -14.72 -3.40 -11.90
N ILE A 53 -14.43 -2.60 -10.88
CA ILE A 53 -13.36 -1.61 -10.91
C ILE A 53 -12.09 -2.30 -10.42
N LEU A 54 -11.08 -2.42 -11.29
CA LEU A 54 -9.80 -3.04 -10.94
C LEU A 54 -8.85 -2.03 -10.29
N ALA A 55 -8.89 -0.78 -10.75
CA ALA A 55 -8.08 0.29 -10.20
C ALA A 55 -8.74 1.64 -10.44
N SER A 56 -8.36 2.62 -9.61
CA SER A 56 -8.79 4.00 -9.78
C SER A 56 -7.67 4.96 -9.43
N SER A 57 -7.54 6.00 -10.22
CA SER A 57 -6.60 7.10 -9.99
C SER A 57 -6.83 7.78 -8.63
N PRO A 58 -5.80 8.45 -8.06
CA PRO A 58 -5.95 9.24 -6.85
C PRO A 58 -7.06 10.30 -6.94
N MET A 59 -7.20 10.99 -8.08
CA MET A 59 -8.25 12.00 -8.27
C MET A 59 -9.64 11.35 -8.26
N PHE A 60 -9.83 10.22 -8.95
CA PHE A 60 -11.11 9.50 -8.93
C PHE A 60 -11.52 9.13 -7.50
N LYS A 61 -10.60 8.56 -6.71
CA LYS A 61 -10.83 8.21 -5.29
C LYS A 61 -11.16 9.44 -4.44
N LYS A 62 -10.51 10.58 -4.70
CA LYS A 62 -10.74 11.84 -3.99
C LYS A 62 -12.14 12.40 -4.25
N VAL A 63 -12.63 12.28 -5.49
CA VAL A 63 -13.91 12.84 -5.91
C VAL A 63 -15.08 11.93 -5.52
N PHE A 64 -14.99 10.63 -5.81
CA PHE A 64 -16.10 9.70 -5.70
C PHE A 64 -16.07 8.84 -4.42
N GLY A 65 -15.00 8.92 -3.65
CA GLY A 65 -14.82 8.19 -2.38
C GLY A 65 -14.20 6.81 -2.56
N LYS A 66 -13.27 6.46 -1.68
CA LYS A 66 -12.57 5.15 -1.71
C LYS A 66 -13.51 3.95 -1.49
N ALA A 67 -14.60 4.13 -0.74
CA ALA A 67 -15.57 3.06 -0.49
C ALA A 67 -16.34 2.65 -1.77
N ASN A 68 -16.42 3.54 -2.76
CA ASN A 68 -17.23 3.36 -3.96
C ASN A 68 -16.44 2.79 -5.16
N VAL A 69 -15.19 2.38 -4.96
CA VAL A 69 -14.31 1.90 -6.05
C VAL A 69 -14.31 0.38 -6.22
N GLY A 70 -15.33 -0.32 -5.70
CA GLY A 70 -15.49 -1.76 -5.88
C GLY A 70 -16.17 -2.10 -7.20
N ARG A 71 -17.40 -1.61 -7.39
CA ARG A 71 -18.23 -1.91 -8.55
C ARG A 71 -18.83 -0.65 -9.13
N SER A 72 -19.13 -0.67 -10.42
CA SER A 72 -19.75 0.46 -11.13
C SER A 72 -21.04 0.93 -10.48
N TYR A 73 -21.86 0.02 -9.95
CA TYR A 73 -23.12 0.35 -9.32
C TYR A 73 -23.00 0.99 -7.94
N ASP A 74 -21.81 0.98 -7.32
CA ASP A 74 -21.56 1.68 -6.05
C ASP A 74 -21.21 3.17 -6.27
N LEU A 75 -20.94 3.56 -7.52
CA LEU A 75 -20.58 4.94 -7.85
C LEU A 75 -21.77 5.90 -7.64
N PRO A 76 -21.51 7.15 -7.25
CA PRO A 76 -22.56 8.16 -7.06
C PRO A 76 -23.12 8.70 -8.40
N PHE A 77 -22.79 8.06 -9.52
CA PHE A 77 -23.27 8.42 -10.85
C PHE A 77 -23.42 7.17 -11.73
N ASP A 78 -24.31 7.24 -12.70
CA ASP A 78 -24.46 6.21 -13.72
C ASP A 78 -23.36 6.32 -14.79
N ILE A 79 -22.66 5.22 -15.08
CA ILE A 79 -21.47 5.22 -15.93
C ILE A 79 -21.75 5.50 -17.41
N ASN A 80 -23.00 5.32 -17.86
CA ASN A 80 -23.38 5.52 -19.26
C ASN A 80 -23.86 6.96 -19.48
N THR A 81 -24.79 7.42 -18.65
CA THR A 81 -25.42 8.73 -18.74
C THR A 81 -24.61 9.84 -18.06
N ARG A 82 -23.66 9.48 -17.18
CA ARG A 82 -22.87 10.40 -16.34
C ARG A 82 -23.74 11.28 -15.43
N LYS A 83 -24.94 10.82 -15.12
CA LYS A 83 -25.90 11.49 -14.23
C LYS A 83 -25.79 10.98 -12.81
N PHE A 84 -26.07 11.87 -11.86
CA PHE A 84 -26.02 11.55 -10.44
C PHE A 84 -26.99 10.41 -10.07
N SER A 85 -26.55 9.50 -9.20
CA SER A 85 -27.35 8.38 -8.71
C SER A 85 -27.97 8.71 -7.35
N TYR A 86 -29.23 9.15 -7.35
CA TYR A 86 -29.99 9.39 -6.11
C TYR A 86 -30.16 8.11 -5.28
N GLN A 87 -30.30 6.95 -5.94
CA GLN A 87 -30.46 5.67 -5.27
C GLN A 87 -29.24 5.33 -4.40
N ASN A 88 -28.02 5.54 -4.94
CA ASN A 88 -26.79 5.26 -4.20
C ASN A 88 -26.55 6.26 -3.08
N ALA A 89 -26.86 7.54 -3.32
CA ALA A 89 -26.80 8.56 -2.27
C ALA A 89 -27.73 8.23 -1.10
N TRP A 90 -28.96 7.78 -1.38
CA TRP A 90 -29.90 7.36 -0.34
C TRP A 90 -29.42 6.14 0.45
N LYS A 91 -28.88 5.11 -0.23
CA LYS A 91 -28.29 3.93 0.43
C LYS A 91 -27.12 4.28 1.34
N GLN A 92 -26.34 5.29 0.98
CA GLN A 92 -25.18 5.76 1.76
C GLN A 92 -25.57 6.80 2.83
N GLY A 93 -26.83 7.21 2.91
CA GLY A 93 -27.29 8.25 3.84
C GLY A 93 -26.67 9.62 3.58
N ILE A 94 -26.25 9.90 2.35
CA ILE A 94 -25.61 11.17 1.99
C ILE A 94 -26.69 12.22 1.73
N GLU A 95 -26.57 13.36 2.41
CA GLU A 95 -27.41 14.52 2.13
C GLU A 95 -27.14 15.08 0.73
N VAL A 96 -28.15 15.04 -0.14
CA VAL A 96 -28.01 15.48 -1.53
C VAL A 96 -28.37 16.95 -1.64
N THR A 97 -27.35 17.79 -1.85
CA THR A 97 -27.53 19.20 -2.20
C THR A 97 -27.37 19.42 -3.71
N PRO A 98 -27.99 20.46 -4.32
CA PRO A 98 -27.79 20.78 -5.73
C PRO A 98 -26.31 21.01 -6.10
N LYS A 99 -25.53 21.57 -5.16
CA LYS A 99 -24.09 21.77 -5.32
C LYS A 99 -23.34 20.44 -5.39
N TYR A 100 -23.67 19.50 -4.51
CA TYR A 100 -23.07 18.17 -4.50
C TYR A 100 -23.41 17.38 -5.77
N GLN A 101 -24.68 17.40 -6.20
CA GLN A 101 -25.10 16.80 -7.46
C GLN A 101 -24.30 17.35 -8.64
N SER A 102 -24.25 18.68 -8.78
CA SER A 102 -23.51 19.35 -9.86
C SER A 102 -22.02 19.02 -9.83
N PHE A 103 -21.42 18.94 -8.64
CA PHE A 103 -20.04 18.52 -8.45
C PHE A 103 -19.78 17.10 -8.96
N ILE A 104 -20.63 16.13 -8.59
CA ILE A 104 -20.48 14.74 -9.03
C ILE A 104 -20.68 14.61 -10.54
N GLU A 105 -21.72 15.23 -11.11
CA GLU A 105 -21.94 15.20 -12.57
C GLU A 105 -20.80 15.88 -13.35
N HIS A 106 -20.27 16.99 -12.83
CA HIS A 106 -19.11 17.67 -13.42
C HIS A 106 -17.91 16.73 -13.56
N TRP A 107 -17.58 16.02 -12.48
CA TRP A 107 -16.46 15.08 -12.50
C TRP A 107 -16.76 13.80 -13.26
N ALA A 108 -17.99 13.28 -13.20
CA ALA A 108 -18.41 12.08 -13.94
C ALA A 108 -18.20 12.25 -15.46
N LYS A 109 -18.52 13.45 -16.00
CA LYS A 109 -18.31 13.80 -17.41
C LYS A 109 -16.83 13.85 -17.81
N ARG A 110 -15.95 14.23 -16.90
CA ARG A 110 -14.49 14.34 -17.14
C ARG A 110 -13.73 13.05 -16.86
N THR A 111 -14.41 12.07 -16.28
CA THR A 111 -13.79 10.84 -15.82
C THR A 111 -13.63 9.83 -16.95
N LEU A 112 -12.40 9.39 -17.16
CA LEU A 112 -12.07 8.33 -18.10
C LEU A 112 -12.38 6.98 -17.47
N ILE A 113 -13.16 6.17 -18.17
CA ILE A 113 -13.40 4.76 -17.82
C ILE A 113 -12.75 3.95 -18.93
N VAL A 114 -11.78 3.11 -18.60
CA VAL A 114 -10.97 2.38 -19.59
C VAL A 114 -10.92 0.89 -19.26
N PRO A 115 -10.84 0.01 -20.27
CA PRO A 115 -10.68 -1.42 -20.03
C PRO A 115 -9.30 -1.74 -19.44
N PRO A 116 -9.17 -2.84 -18.67
CA PRO A 116 -7.87 -3.31 -18.20
C PRO A 116 -7.02 -3.83 -19.37
N ARG A 117 -5.74 -3.45 -19.39
CA ARG A 117 -4.71 -3.96 -20.32
C ARG A 117 -3.64 -4.71 -19.53
N MET A 118 -3.96 -5.93 -19.10
CA MET A 118 -3.12 -6.69 -18.15
C MET A 118 -1.68 -6.90 -18.66
N ASP A 119 -1.50 -7.24 -19.93
CA ASP A 119 -0.19 -7.42 -20.55
C ASP A 119 0.66 -6.15 -20.42
N ARG A 120 0.03 -4.99 -20.62
CA ARG A 120 0.70 -3.69 -20.48
C ARG A 120 1.12 -3.39 -19.04
N TYR A 121 0.32 -3.82 -18.07
CA TYR A 121 0.68 -3.67 -16.64
C TYR A 121 1.86 -4.57 -16.26
N ILE A 122 1.92 -5.77 -16.83
CA ILE A 122 3.06 -6.69 -16.66
C ILE A 122 4.32 -6.10 -17.30
N GLU A 123 4.25 -5.62 -18.54
CA GLU A 123 5.38 -4.94 -19.20
C GLU A 123 5.92 -3.77 -18.35
N LYS A 124 5.01 -2.95 -17.81
CA LYS A 124 5.39 -1.80 -16.99
C LYS A 124 5.97 -2.23 -15.64
N ASN A 125 5.46 -3.31 -15.03
CA ASN A 125 6.06 -3.87 -13.82
C ASN A 125 7.48 -4.38 -14.12
N LEU A 126 7.69 -5.09 -15.23
CA LEU A 126 9.02 -5.56 -15.63
C LEU A 126 9.98 -4.38 -15.80
N GLU A 127 9.57 -3.28 -16.42
CA GLU A 127 10.39 -2.07 -16.52
C GLU A 127 10.83 -1.56 -15.13
N ILE A 128 9.92 -1.55 -14.15
CA ILE A 128 10.24 -1.15 -12.77
C ILE A 128 11.16 -2.16 -12.07
N GLN A 129 10.97 -3.46 -12.30
CA GLN A 129 11.87 -4.50 -11.76
C GLN A 129 13.30 -4.36 -12.30
N HIS A 130 13.48 -3.99 -13.57
CA HIS A 130 14.80 -3.68 -14.11
C HIS A 130 15.43 -2.45 -13.44
N ILE A 131 14.62 -1.43 -13.09
CA ILE A 131 15.12 -0.29 -12.30
C ILE A 131 15.62 -0.78 -10.93
N PHE A 132 14.92 -1.71 -10.27
CA PHE A 132 15.37 -2.25 -8.98
C PHE A 132 16.72 -2.96 -9.08
N GLN A 133 16.98 -3.66 -10.18
CA GLN A 133 18.26 -4.33 -10.45
C GLN A 133 19.44 -3.36 -10.64
N ASP A 134 19.17 -2.07 -10.90
CA ASP A 134 20.21 -1.03 -10.87
C ASP A 134 20.70 -0.73 -9.43
N TYR A 135 19.96 -1.16 -8.40
CA TYR A 135 20.21 -0.85 -6.98
C TYR A 135 20.53 -2.05 -6.08
N ALA A 136 20.09 -3.24 -6.47
CA ALA A 136 20.30 -4.45 -5.69
C ALA A 136 20.44 -5.67 -6.61
N ALA A 137 21.09 -6.73 -6.12
CA ALA A 137 21.16 -7.98 -6.85
C ALA A 137 19.76 -8.61 -6.96
N PRO A 138 19.49 -9.46 -7.97
CA PRO A 138 18.19 -10.13 -8.09
C PRO A 138 17.76 -10.89 -6.83
N ASP A 139 18.71 -11.49 -6.10
CA ASP A 139 18.43 -12.23 -4.85
C ASP A 139 18.03 -11.30 -3.68
N ASP A 140 18.35 -10.01 -3.77
CA ASP A 140 18.01 -8.97 -2.78
C ASP A 140 16.70 -8.25 -3.15
N ILE A 141 16.06 -8.61 -4.26
CA ILE A 141 14.78 -8.05 -4.70
C ILE A 141 13.70 -9.11 -4.50
N LEU A 142 12.71 -8.80 -3.67
CA LEU A 142 11.58 -9.68 -3.39
C LEU A 142 10.29 -9.06 -3.91
N PRO A 143 9.82 -9.46 -5.10
CA PRO A 143 8.50 -9.08 -5.60
C PRO A 143 7.41 -9.55 -4.63
N TYR A 144 6.53 -8.65 -4.23
CA TYR A 144 5.42 -8.95 -3.31
C TYR A 144 4.07 -9.00 -4.04
N SER A 145 3.87 -8.07 -4.99
CA SER A 145 2.75 -8.04 -5.92
C SER A 145 3.22 -7.45 -7.27
N ILE A 146 2.29 -7.22 -8.20
CA ILE A 146 2.60 -6.55 -9.46
C ILE A 146 2.96 -5.06 -9.28
N ASP A 147 2.58 -4.46 -8.16
CA ASP A 147 2.78 -3.04 -7.85
C ASP A 147 3.57 -2.81 -6.57
N GLU A 148 4.00 -3.87 -5.89
CA GLU A 148 4.75 -3.79 -4.64
C GLU A 148 5.94 -4.75 -4.61
N GLY A 149 7.01 -4.35 -3.93
CA GLY A 149 8.19 -5.20 -3.73
C GLY A 149 9.12 -4.69 -2.64
N PHE A 150 9.89 -5.61 -2.07
CA PHE A 150 10.99 -5.29 -1.16
C PHE A 150 12.31 -5.25 -1.92
N ILE A 151 13.19 -4.37 -1.49
CA ILE A 151 14.59 -4.34 -1.89
C ILE A 151 15.42 -4.33 -0.61
N ASP A 152 16.26 -5.34 -0.44
CA ASP A 152 17.30 -5.35 0.59
C ASP A 152 18.50 -4.54 0.08
N LEU A 153 18.76 -3.42 0.74
CA LEU A 153 19.86 -2.51 0.41
C LEU A 153 21.02 -2.62 1.41
N THR A 154 20.98 -3.60 2.32
CA THR A 154 21.94 -3.75 3.43
C THR A 154 23.38 -3.74 2.94
N SER A 155 23.65 -4.49 1.86
CA SER A 155 24.96 -4.63 1.23
C SER A 155 25.32 -3.46 0.30
N SER A 156 24.32 -2.83 -0.33
CA SER A 156 24.52 -1.87 -1.42
C SER A 156 24.46 -0.40 -0.99
N LEU A 157 23.93 -0.07 0.20
CA LEU A 157 23.79 1.32 0.69
C LEU A 157 25.09 2.13 0.60
N SER A 158 26.21 1.55 1.03
CA SER A 158 27.50 2.25 1.06
C SER A 158 28.12 2.41 -0.32
N TYR A 159 27.69 1.61 -1.31
CA TYR A 159 28.10 1.76 -2.70
C TYR A 159 27.50 3.03 -3.32
N PHE A 160 26.21 3.30 -3.04
CA PHE A 160 25.55 4.50 -3.54
C PHE A 160 25.89 5.76 -2.73
N ILE A 161 26.07 5.63 -1.41
CA ILE A 161 26.39 6.74 -0.52
C ILE A 161 27.63 6.40 0.33
N SER A 162 28.80 6.79 -0.19
CA SER A 162 30.10 6.50 0.41
C SER A 162 30.45 7.35 1.64
N ASP A 163 29.69 8.43 1.90
CA ASP A 163 29.92 9.31 3.05
C ASP A 163 29.76 8.52 4.37
N LYS A 164 30.85 8.39 5.13
CA LYS A 164 30.87 7.65 6.39
C LYS A 164 30.27 8.42 7.57
N SER A 165 30.07 9.73 7.43
CA SER A 165 29.46 10.56 8.47
C SER A 165 27.94 10.42 8.51
N MET A 166 27.32 9.98 7.42
CA MET A 166 25.88 9.78 7.32
C MET A 166 25.42 8.51 8.03
N SER A 167 24.31 8.61 8.76
CA SER A 167 23.67 7.45 9.37
C SER A 167 23.13 6.50 8.29
N ARG A 168 22.99 5.20 8.61
CA ARG A 168 22.37 4.23 7.69
C ARG A 168 20.95 4.63 7.30
N LYS A 169 20.20 5.22 8.24
CA LYS A 169 18.86 5.76 8.04
C LYS A 169 18.83 6.84 6.96
N ASP A 170 19.74 7.80 7.03
CA ASP A 170 19.81 8.89 6.04
C ASP A 170 20.29 8.40 4.67
N LYS A 171 21.22 7.44 4.64
CA LYS A 171 21.63 6.77 3.40
C LYS A 171 20.45 6.06 2.75
N LEU A 172 19.66 5.33 3.54
CA LEU A 172 18.48 4.60 3.08
C LEU A 172 17.40 5.54 2.53
N ASP A 173 17.14 6.68 3.19
CA ASP A 173 16.22 7.69 2.62
C ASP A 173 16.73 8.27 1.30
N ASN A 174 18.03 8.58 1.20
CA ASN A 174 18.62 9.11 -0.02
C ASN A 174 18.55 8.11 -1.18
N VAL A 175 18.94 6.85 -0.97
CA VAL A 175 18.85 5.81 -2.00
C VAL A 175 17.40 5.56 -2.38
N SER A 176 16.48 5.53 -1.41
CA SER A 176 15.04 5.41 -1.69
C SER A 176 14.51 6.58 -2.51
N ALA A 177 14.96 7.81 -2.24
CA ALA A 177 14.61 8.99 -3.03
C ALA A 177 15.17 8.90 -4.46
N MET A 178 16.37 8.33 -4.65
CA MET A 178 16.93 8.07 -5.97
C MET A 178 16.06 7.06 -6.73
N ILE A 179 15.69 5.94 -6.11
CA ILE A 179 14.83 4.92 -6.72
C ILE A 179 13.48 5.52 -7.11
N GLN A 180 12.81 6.25 -6.20
CA GLN A 180 11.55 6.94 -6.52
C GLN A 180 11.68 7.88 -7.73
N ARG A 181 12.77 8.65 -7.78
CA ARG A 181 13.01 9.60 -8.88
C ARG A 181 13.24 8.87 -10.20
N GLU A 182 13.99 7.78 -10.20
CA GLU A 182 14.25 6.99 -11.41
C GLU A 182 13.00 6.28 -11.91
N ILE A 183 12.19 5.70 -11.02
CA ILE A 183 10.85 5.18 -11.39
C ILE A 183 10.04 6.27 -12.06
N TYR A 184 9.91 7.44 -11.44
CA TYR A 184 9.11 8.52 -12.01
C TYR A 184 9.66 9.02 -13.36
N ARG A 185 10.98 9.17 -13.49
CA ARG A 185 11.61 9.63 -14.74
C ARG A 185 11.44 8.65 -15.89
N LYS A 186 11.65 7.37 -15.66
CA LYS A 186 11.58 6.34 -16.70
C LYS A 186 10.13 5.99 -17.04
N THR A 187 9.26 5.93 -16.03
CA THR A 187 7.91 5.37 -16.18
C THR A 187 6.77 6.38 -16.10
N GLY A 188 6.99 7.59 -15.58
CA GLY A 188 5.94 8.55 -15.24
C GLY A 188 5.09 8.20 -14.01
N ILE A 189 5.36 7.07 -13.34
CA ILE A 189 4.57 6.55 -12.22
C ILE A 189 5.19 7.02 -10.90
N LEU A 190 4.33 7.43 -9.97
CA LEU A 190 4.76 7.76 -8.61
C LEU A 190 4.78 6.52 -7.73
N SER A 191 5.80 6.40 -6.89
CA SER A 191 5.90 5.35 -5.88
C SER A 191 5.95 5.93 -4.47
N THR A 192 5.46 5.16 -3.51
CA THR A 192 5.62 5.39 -2.07
C THR A 192 6.70 4.42 -1.57
N VAL A 193 7.53 4.83 -0.61
CA VAL A 193 8.54 3.94 -0.01
C VAL A 193 8.44 3.94 1.50
N GLY A 194 8.22 2.77 2.08
CA GLY A 194 8.44 2.54 3.51
C GLY A 194 9.81 1.93 3.72
N MET A 195 10.53 2.39 4.72
CA MET A 195 11.90 1.97 4.98
C MET A 195 12.01 1.43 6.39
N SER A 196 13.00 0.57 6.59
CA SER A 196 13.42 0.14 7.91
C SER A 196 14.90 -0.17 7.90
N ASN A 197 15.62 0.26 8.94
CA ASN A 197 16.97 -0.22 9.23
C ASN A 197 16.93 -1.42 10.19
N SER A 198 15.83 -2.18 10.17
CA SER A 198 15.57 -3.30 11.07
C SER A 198 15.06 -4.52 10.30
N ASN A 199 13.83 -4.49 9.76
CA ASN A 199 13.26 -5.65 9.08
C ASN A 199 12.15 -5.30 8.07
N PRO A 200 11.77 -6.25 7.18
CA PRO A 200 10.75 -6.00 6.15
C PRO A 200 9.36 -5.65 6.69
N LEU A 201 8.95 -6.21 7.84
CA LEU A 201 7.66 -5.92 8.46
C LEU A 201 7.56 -4.42 8.79
N LEU A 202 8.58 -3.85 9.41
CA LEU A 202 8.59 -2.44 9.76
C LEU A 202 8.62 -1.53 8.53
N ALA A 203 9.32 -1.93 7.45
CA ALA A 203 9.28 -1.19 6.19
C ALA A 203 7.85 -1.17 5.59
N LYS A 204 7.15 -2.31 5.60
CA LYS A 204 5.75 -2.38 5.13
C LYS A 204 4.82 -1.53 5.99
N LEU A 205 4.94 -1.62 7.31
CA LEU A 205 4.13 -0.83 8.24
C LEU A 205 4.39 0.68 8.09
N ALA A 206 5.65 1.09 7.93
CA ALA A 206 6.02 2.47 7.65
C ALA A 206 5.35 2.99 6.38
N LEU A 207 5.32 2.17 5.32
CA LEU A 207 4.68 2.53 4.06
C LEU A 207 3.18 2.78 4.25
N ASP A 208 2.48 1.80 4.85
CA ASP A 208 1.02 1.80 4.94
C ASP A 208 0.49 2.84 5.93
N ASN A 209 1.20 3.07 7.03
CA ASN A 209 0.72 3.90 8.13
C ASN A 209 1.25 5.34 8.10
N GLU A 210 2.43 5.60 7.54
CA GLU A 210 3.06 6.92 7.58
C GLU A 210 3.40 7.45 6.18
N ALA A 211 4.14 6.69 5.36
CA ALA A 211 4.71 7.21 4.11
C ALA A 211 3.65 7.74 3.14
N LYS A 212 2.50 7.08 3.02
CA LYS A 212 1.37 7.53 2.16
C LYS A 212 0.83 8.93 2.51
N LYS A 213 1.16 9.45 3.70
CA LYS A 213 0.71 10.76 4.23
C LYS A 213 1.79 11.84 4.17
N THR A 214 3.06 11.48 3.97
CA THR A 214 4.16 12.45 3.92
C THR A 214 4.27 13.11 2.55
N ALA A 215 4.79 14.33 2.49
CA ALA A 215 4.97 15.06 1.23
C ALA A 215 5.96 14.36 0.28
N THR A 216 6.99 13.71 0.84
CA THR A 216 7.99 12.94 0.10
C THR A 216 7.51 11.54 -0.29
N MET A 217 6.35 11.11 0.22
CA MET A 217 5.86 9.74 0.09
C MET A 217 6.86 8.69 0.61
N ARG A 218 7.60 9.06 1.66
CA ARG A 218 8.59 8.21 2.33
C ARG A 218 8.45 8.28 3.85
N ALA A 219 8.72 7.18 4.53
CA ALA A 219 8.84 7.11 5.99
C ALA A 219 9.75 5.93 6.39
N ASN A 220 10.46 6.07 7.50
CA ASN A 220 11.34 5.02 8.04
C ASN A 220 10.91 4.67 9.46
N TRP A 221 10.61 3.38 9.70
CA TRP A 221 10.35 2.83 11.03
C TRP A 221 11.39 1.76 11.36
N SER A 222 12.07 1.89 12.49
CA SER A 222 13.05 0.92 12.98
C SER A 222 12.69 0.47 14.41
N TYR A 223 13.48 -0.39 15.04
CA TYR A 223 13.14 -0.96 16.35
C TYR A 223 12.82 0.10 17.43
N GLU A 224 13.49 1.25 17.38
CA GLU A 224 13.25 2.40 18.27
C GLU A 224 11.84 3.02 18.11
N ASP A 225 11.19 2.81 16.97
CA ASP A 225 9.86 3.33 16.66
C ASP A 225 8.74 2.37 17.09
N VAL A 226 9.05 1.12 17.47
CA VAL A 226 8.02 0.09 17.71
C VAL A 226 7.06 0.51 18.83
N GLU A 227 7.59 1.00 19.95
CA GLU A 227 6.76 1.35 21.11
C GLU A 227 5.82 2.53 20.83
N THR A 228 6.30 3.52 20.07
CA THR A 228 5.58 4.77 19.83
C THR A 228 4.70 4.72 18.58
N LYS A 229 5.05 3.89 17.59
CA LYS A 229 4.34 3.82 16.30
C LYS A 229 3.58 2.51 16.14
N VAL A 230 4.24 1.37 16.20
CA VAL A 230 3.62 0.07 15.93
C VAL A 230 2.55 -0.26 16.98
N TRP A 231 2.86 -0.08 18.27
CA TRP A 231 1.88 -0.32 19.33
C TRP A 231 0.75 0.71 19.36
N ALA A 232 0.96 1.88 18.75
CA ALA A 232 -0.02 2.94 18.62
C ALA A 232 -0.87 2.84 17.35
N ILE A 233 -0.72 1.79 16.55
CA ILE A 233 -1.59 1.52 15.40
C ILE A 233 -3.05 1.39 15.91
N PRO A 234 -4.00 2.21 15.41
CA PRO A 234 -5.31 2.38 16.03
C PRO A 234 -6.22 1.17 15.85
N ASN A 235 -6.21 0.53 14.67
CA ASN A 235 -7.04 -0.62 14.36
C ASN A 235 -6.17 -1.85 14.12
N LEU A 236 -6.63 -3.03 14.55
CA LEU A 236 -5.90 -4.28 14.29
C LEU A 236 -5.72 -4.52 12.78
N THR A 237 -6.70 -4.12 11.98
CA THR A 237 -6.67 -4.25 10.51
C THR A 237 -5.69 -3.32 9.80
N ASP A 238 -5.14 -2.32 10.49
CA ASP A 238 -4.08 -1.45 9.95
C ASP A 238 -2.68 -2.09 10.11
N PHE A 239 -2.58 -3.23 10.81
CA PHE A 239 -1.36 -4.01 10.93
C PHE A 239 -1.28 -5.07 9.83
N TRP A 240 -0.14 -5.11 9.15
CA TRP A 240 0.10 -6.04 8.05
C TRP A 240 -0.02 -7.50 8.50
N GLY A 241 -0.84 -8.28 7.79
CA GLY A 241 -1.13 -9.69 8.12
C GLY A 241 -2.41 -9.90 8.94
N ILE A 242 -3.07 -8.84 9.43
CA ILE A 242 -4.34 -8.93 10.16
C ILE A 242 -5.49 -8.43 9.29
N GLY A 243 -6.26 -9.34 8.69
CA GLY A 243 -7.51 -9.01 8.00
C GLY A 243 -8.72 -9.02 8.93
N SER A 244 -9.89 -8.57 8.45
CA SER A 244 -11.12 -8.47 9.27
C SER A 244 -11.53 -9.79 9.95
N LYS A 245 -11.31 -10.94 9.28
CA LYS A 245 -11.58 -12.26 9.89
C LYS A 245 -10.64 -12.56 11.06
N THR A 246 -9.36 -12.23 10.90
CA THR A 246 -8.34 -12.39 11.94
C THR A 246 -8.61 -11.44 13.10
N GLU A 247 -8.99 -10.19 12.82
CA GLU A 247 -9.41 -9.22 13.84
C GLU A 247 -10.58 -9.75 14.67
N ILE A 248 -11.66 -10.26 14.04
CA ILE A 248 -12.79 -10.87 14.76
C ILE A 248 -12.31 -12.02 15.65
N HIS A 249 -11.37 -12.84 15.17
CA HIS A 249 -10.81 -13.93 15.95
C HIS A 249 -9.99 -13.43 17.15
N LEU A 250 -9.10 -12.45 16.95
CA LEU A 250 -8.30 -11.82 18.00
C LEU A 250 -9.18 -11.16 19.07
N GLN A 251 -10.24 -10.46 18.66
CA GLN A 251 -11.20 -9.85 19.59
C GLN A 251 -11.89 -10.91 20.45
N LYS A 252 -12.23 -12.08 19.90
CA LYS A 252 -12.77 -13.21 20.68
C LYS A 252 -11.77 -13.77 21.70
N LEU A 253 -10.47 -13.60 21.44
CA LEU A 253 -9.39 -13.95 22.37
C LEU A 253 -9.07 -12.82 23.37
N GLY A 254 -9.84 -11.72 23.39
CA GLY A 254 -9.61 -10.56 24.25
C GLY A 254 -8.48 -9.64 23.79
N ILE A 255 -8.00 -9.81 22.57
CA ILE A 255 -6.98 -8.95 21.96
C ILE A 255 -7.69 -7.87 21.14
N HIS A 256 -7.58 -6.62 21.59
CA HIS A 256 -8.29 -5.48 21.00
C HIS A 256 -7.36 -4.44 20.37
N SER A 257 -6.07 -4.51 20.66
CA SER A 257 -5.05 -3.64 20.05
C SER A 257 -3.74 -4.39 19.81
N ILE A 258 -2.87 -3.81 18.99
CA ILE A 258 -1.53 -4.37 18.73
C ILE A 258 -0.75 -4.47 20.04
N MET A 259 -0.87 -3.48 20.93
CA MET A 259 -0.24 -3.54 22.25
C MET A 259 -0.72 -4.74 23.08
N THR A 260 -2.01 -5.11 23.02
CA THR A 260 -2.54 -6.23 23.82
C THR A 260 -2.10 -7.61 23.35
N THR A 261 -1.70 -7.77 22.06
CA THR A 261 -1.17 -9.05 21.55
C THR A 261 0.01 -9.55 22.39
N ARG A 262 0.80 -8.60 22.93
CA ARG A 262 1.91 -8.80 23.84
C ARG A 262 1.56 -9.52 25.15
N GLN A 263 0.35 -9.38 25.67
CA GLN A 263 -0.02 -9.92 26.99
C GLN A 263 -0.46 -11.39 26.95
N THR A 264 -0.69 -11.95 25.75
CA THR A 264 -1.27 -13.30 25.58
C THR A 264 -0.26 -14.44 25.44
N GLY A 265 1.05 -14.14 25.50
CA GLY A 265 2.12 -15.15 25.49
C GLY A 265 2.10 -16.16 26.65
N GLY A 266 1.16 -16.04 27.59
CA GLY A 266 0.92 -16.99 28.69
C GLY A 266 -0.06 -18.13 28.38
N LEU A 267 -0.69 -18.19 27.20
CA LEU A 267 -1.72 -19.21 26.89
C LEU A 267 -1.18 -20.53 26.29
N ASN A 268 0.13 -20.65 26.05
CA ASN A 268 0.78 -21.92 25.69
C ASN A 268 1.11 -22.79 26.93
N LYS A 269 0.12 -23.05 27.80
CA LYS A 269 0.18 -24.07 28.86
C LYS A 269 -0.78 -25.25 28.64
N GLY A 270 -1.17 -25.51 27.39
CA GLY A 270 -2.17 -26.53 27.04
C GLY A 270 -1.70 -27.69 26.16
N TYR A 271 -0.50 -27.65 25.56
CA TYR A 271 -0.03 -28.74 24.70
C TYR A 271 0.87 -29.68 25.50
N LYS A 272 0.29 -30.74 26.08
CA LYS A 272 1.06 -31.90 26.54
C LYS A 272 1.36 -32.78 25.32
N PRO A 273 2.63 -33.06 24.98
CA PRO A 273 2.95 -34.13 24.06
C PRO A 273 2.46 -35.45 24.66
N THR A 274 1.58 -36.16 23.96
CA THR A 274 1.23 -37.53 24.33
C THR A 274 2.49 -38.39 24.24
N SER A 275 2.87 -39.01 25.36
CA SER A 275 3.92 -40.03 25.42
C SER A 275 3.66 -41.12 24.38
N PRO A 276 4.69 -41.64 23.69
CA PRO A 276 4.53 -42.83 22.88
C PRO A 276 4.10 -44.00 23.78
N ALA A 277 3.06 -44.71 23.36
CA ALA A 277 2.62 -45.93 24.01
C ALA A 277 3.68 -47.01 23.83
N SER A 278 4.15 -47.56 24.94
CA SER A 278 4.92 -48.79 25.00
C SER A 278 3.96 -49.99 24.85
N ALA A 279 4.06 -50.69 23.71
CA ALA A 279 3.82 -52.13 23.56
C ALA A 279 4.47 -52.58 22.24
#